data_AF-A0AAU7ZJ51-F1
#
_entry.id   AF-A0AAU7ZJ51-F1
#
_cell.length_a   1.000
_cell.length_b   1.000
_cell.length_c   1.000
_cell.angle_alpha   90.00
_cell.angle_beta   90.00
_cell.angle_gamma   90.00
#
_symmetry.space_group_name_H-M   'P 1'
#
loop_
_entity.id
_entity.type
_entity.pdbx_description
1 polymer ?
#
loop_
_entity_poly.entity_id
_entity_poly.type
_entity_poly.pdbx_seq_one_letter_code
_entity_poly.pdbx_strand_id
1 'polypeptide(L)'
;MIHPGLAALEKWEPIEYAAGYRARLASIPDSEIAHHCWRCGWEDADTEALELDRHKRVLADGGEDDYAETWGLLFDAGGDARANGVPFDDGRTQPWKEGWISADINVGLAGIED
;
A
#
# COMPACT_ATOMS: atom_id res chain seq x y z
N MET A 1 9.54 -0.55 7.41
CA MET A 1 9.81 -1.38 8.61
C MET A 1 8.81 -2.52 8.57
N ILE A 2 9.25 -3.76 8.31
CA ILE A 2 8.32 -4.90 8.20
C ILE A 2 7.76 -5.18 9.61
N HIS A 3 6.46 -4.97 9.80
CA HIS A 3 5.80 -5.26 11.08
C HIS A 3 5.97 -6.75 11.40
N PRO A 4 6.55 -7.12 12.56
CA PRO A 4 6.79 -8.52 12.94
C PRO A 4 5.50 -9.33 13.23
N GLY A 5 4.31 -8.77 12.93
CA GLY A 5 3.02 -9.45 13.05
C GLY A 5 2.65 -10.33 11.84
N LEU A 6 3.41 -10.27 10.73
CA LEU A 6 3.12 -10.98 9.48
C LEU A 6 3.06 -12.51 9.62
N ALA A 7 3.78 -13.11 10.58
CA ALA A 7 3.75 -14.55 10.80
C ALA A 7 2.57 -15.03 11.68
N ALA A 8 1.82 -14.12 12.31
CA ALA A 8 0.82 -14.44 13.33
C ALA A 8 -0.64 -14.20 12.91
N LEU A 9 -0.90 -13.65 11.71
CA LEU A 9 -2.25 -13.45 11.20
C LEU A 9 -2.62 -14.57 10.25
N GLU A 10 -3.29 -15.60 10.76
CA GLU A 10 -3.79 -16.74 9.97
C GLU A 10 -4.74 -16.34 8.83
N LYS A 11 -5.32 -15.12 8.86
CA LYS A 11 -6.09 -14.56 7.74
C LYS A 11 -5.93 -13.05 7.67
N TRP A 12 -5.38 -12.58 6.55
CA TRP A 12 -5.58 -11.19 6.14
C TRP A 12 -7.04 -11.00 5.74
N GLU A 13 -7.65 -9.89 6.16
CA GLU A 13 -9.04 -9.57 5.82
C GLU A 13 -9.06 -8.32 4.91
N PRO A 14 -9.16 -8.49 3.58
CA PRO A 14 -9.12 -7.38 2.62
C PRO A 14 -10.21 -6.31 2.87
N ILE A 15 -11.36 -6.73 3.40
CA ILE A 15 -12.48 -5.83 3.73
C ILE A 15 -12.09 -4.89 4.87
N GLU A 16 -11.46 -5.41 5.93
CA GLU A 16 -10.97 -4.62 7.06
C GLU A 16 -9.87 -3.65 6.62
N TYR A 17 -8.93 -4.13 5.80
CA TYR A 17 -7.92 -3.27 5.18
C TYR A 17 -8.54 -2.12 4.37
N ALA A 18 -9.50 -2.42 3.49
CA ALA A 18 -10.18 -1.40 2.70
C ALA A 18 -11.02 -0.43 3.56
N ALA A 19 -11.51 -0.87 4.72
CA ALA A 19 -12.19 0.02 5.67
C ALA A 19 -11.20 1.00 6.31
N GLY A 20 -10.02 0.54 6.73
CA GLY A 20 -8.95 1.38 7.28
C GLY A 20 -8.44 2.42 6.28
N TYR A 21 -8.19 1.99 5.05
CA TYR A 21 -7.77 2.88 3.97
C TYR A 21 -8.77 4.00 3.72
N ARG A 22 -10.07 3.66 3.61
CA ARG A 22 -11.14 4.66 3.46
C ARG A 22 -11.29 5.57 4.66
N ALA A 23 -11.05 5.07 5.87
CA ALA A 23 -11.13 5.88 7.08
C ALA A 23 -10.11 7.02 7.06
N ARG A 24 -8.86 6.74 6.66
CA ARG A 24 -7.83 7.77 6.51
C ARG A 24 -8.19 8.84 5.47
N LEU A 25 -8.77 8.43 4.33
CA LEU A 25 -9.26 9.38 3.30
C LEU A 25 -10.40 10.26 3.82
N ALA A 26 -11.24 9.70 4.69
CA ALA A 26 -12.30 10.44 5.39
C ALA A 26 -11.79 11.26 6.59
N SER A 27 -10.47 11.37 6.78
CA SER A 27 -9.83 12.08 7.92
C SER A 27 -10.25 11.53 9.29
N ILE A 28 -10.61 10.25 9.37
CA ILE A 28 -10.83 9.55 10.63
C ILE A 28 -9.45 9.19 11.21
N PRO A 29 -9.18 9.51 12.49
CA PRO A 29 -7.89 9.21 13.11
C PRO A 29 -7.67 7.70 13.27
N ASP A 30 -6.40 7.30 13.33
CA ASP A 30 -6.01 5.93 13.70
C ASP A 30 -6.48 5.60 15.13
N SER A 31 -6.58 4.29 15.43
CA SER A 31 -6.95 3.77 16.72
C SER A 31 -6.11 2.55 17.08
N GLU A 32 -5.40 2.61 18.20
CA GLU A 32 -4.56 1.49 18.68
C GLU A 32 -5.36 0.21 18.98
N ILE A 33 -6.67 0.33 19.23
CA ILE A 33 -7.58 -0.79 19.49
C ILE A 33 -8.22 -1.35 18.21
N ALA A 34 -7.96 -0.74 17.04
CA ALA A 34 -8.48 -1.22 15.77
C ALA A 34 -7.84 -2.56 15.36
N HIS A 35 -8.55 -3.29 14.51
CA HIS A 35 -8.05 -4.55 13.96
C HIS A 35 -6.76 -4.31 13.17
N HIS A 36 -5.83 -5.27 13.18
CA HIS A 36 -4.54 -5.11 12.52
C HIS A 36 -4.65 -4.75 11.04
N CYS A 37 -5.47 -5.50 10.27
CA CYS A 37 -5.65 -5.21 8.83
C CYS A 37 -6.21 -3.80 8.59
N TRP A 38 -7.12 -3.32 9.45
CA TRP A 38 -7.63 -1.96 9.38
C TRP A 38 -6.52 -0.94 9.59
N ARG A 39 -5.66 -1.14 10.60
CA ARG A 39 -4.53 -0.25 10.87
C ARG A 39 -3.53 -0.23 9.70
N CYS A 40 -3.21 -1.38 9.12
CA CYS A 40 -2.37 -1.42 7.91
C CYS A 40 -2.98 -0.62 6.75
N GLY A 41 -4.29 -0.77 6.50
CA GLY A 41 -4.97 0.02 5.48
C GLY A 41 -4.93 1.52 5.74
N TRP A 42 -5.06 1.93 7.00
CA TRP A 42 -4.96 3.32 7.41
C TRP A 42 -3.53 3.86 7.23
N GLU A 43 -2.52 3.11 7.66
CA GLU A 43 -1.09 3.46 7.59
C GLU A 43 -0.62 3.57 6.12
N ASP A 44 -1.07 2.67 5.24
CA ASP A 44 -0.79 2.73 3.81
C ASP A 44 -1.42 3.97 3.15
N ALA A 45 -2.66 4.32 3.52
CA ALA A 45 -3.31 5.55 3.06
C ALA A 45 -2.60 6.82 3.53
N ASP A 46 -2.10 6.82 4.78
CA ASP A 46 -1.36 7.95 5.33
C ASP A 46 -0.01 8.12 4.62
N THR A 47 0.70 7.00 4.43
CA THR A 47 1.95 6.95 3.67
C THR A 47 1.74 7.47 2.25
N GLU A 48 0.73 6.99 1.51
CA GLU A 48 0.44 7.51 0.17
C GLU A 48 0.16 9.01 0.15
N ALA A 49 -0.58 9.53 1.13
CA ALA A 49 -0.86 10.95 1.22
C ALA A 49 0.42 11.78 1.48
N LEU A 50 1.27 11.33 2.41
CA LEU A 50 2.51 12.01 2.77
C LEU A 50 3.53 11.99 1.64
N GLU A 51 3.72 10.84 1.01
CA GLU A 51 4.65 10.66 -0.11
C GLU A 51 4.18 11.47 -1.34
N LEU A 52 2.89 11.44 -1.66
CA LEU A 52 2.32 12.23 -2.75
C LEU A 52 2.46 13.74 -2.52
N ASP A 53 2.27 14.21 -1.28
CA ASP A 53 2.47 15.62 -0.92
C ASP A 53 3.94 16.03 -1.02
N ARG A 54 4.87 15.19 -0.53
CA ARG A 54 6.31 15.45 -0.70
C ARG A 54 6.68 15.53 -2.18
N HIS A 55 6.27 14.55 -2.98
CA HIS A 55 6.54 14.52 -4.41
C HIS A 55 6.09 15.81 -5.11
N LYS A 56 4.85 16.26 -4.83
CA LYS A 56 4.32 17.51 -5.37
C LYS A 56 5.17 18.73 -4.97
N ARG A 57 5.68 18.77 -3.74
CA ARG A 57 6.58 19.83 -3.28
C ARG A 57 7.92 19.81 -4.01
N VAL A 58 8.55 18.64 -4.15
CA VAL A 58 9.82 18.49 -4.89
C VAL A 58 9.67 18.97 -6.34
N LEU A 59 8.59 18.58 -7.01
CA LEU A 59 8.31 19.04 -8.38
C LEU A 59 8.04 20.54 -8.45
N ALA A 60 7.31 21.10 -7.48
CA ALA A 60 7.04 22.54 -7.42
C ALA A 60 8.32 23.36 -7.24
N ASP A 61 9.31 22.82 -6.53
CA ASP A 61 10.63 23.42 -6.33
C ASP A 61 11.59 23.22 -7.52
N GLY A 62 11.12 22.56 -8.59
CA GLY A 62 11.90 22.29 -9.81
C GLY A 62 12.96 21.20 -9.64
N GLY A 63 12.85 20.39 -8.59
CA GLY A 63 13.70 19.22 -8.38
C GLY A 63 13.24 18.01 -9.18
N GLU A 64 14.15 17.06 -9.37
CA GLU A 64 13.80 15.69 -9.76
C GLU A 64 13.60 14.86 -8.49
N ASP A 65 12.54 14.05 -8.49
CA ASP A 65 12.23 13.16 -7.36
C ASP A 65 12.87 11.79 -7.60
N ASP A 66 13.60 11.29 -6.61
CA ASP A 66 14.25 9.98 -6.70
C ASP A 66 13.22 8.86 -6.53
N TYR A 67 13.02 8.08 -7.58
CA TYR A 67 12.11 6.94 -7.60
C TYR A 67 12.44 5.92 -6.48
N ALA A 68 13.72 5.67 -6.22
CA ALA A 68 14.14 4.61 -5.30
C ALA A 68 13.84 4.96 -3.83
N GLU A 69 14.09 6.21 -3.41
CA GLU A 69 13.80 6.66 -2.04
C GLU A 69 12.31 6.98 -1.83
N THR A 70 11.64 7.54 -2.83
CA THR A 70 10.27 8.07 -2.67
C THR A 70 9.19 7.05 -2.99
N TRP A 71 9.44 6.18 -3.94
CA TRP A 71 8.38 5.36 -4.53
C TRP A 71 8.53 3.87 -4.22
N GLY A 72 9.70 3.44 -3.74
CA GLY A 72 9.95 2.05 -3.32
C GLY A 72 8.97 1.56 -2.25
N LEU A 73 8.67 2.39 -1.24
CA LEU A 73 7.70 2.02 -0.21
C LEU A 73 6.28 1.84 -0.77
N LEU A 74 5.86 2.68 -1.71
CA LEU A 74 4.54 2.59 -2.33
C LEU A 74 4.45 1.40 -3.29
N PHE A 75 5.54 1.11 -4.00
CA PHE A 75 5.68 -0.11 -4.81
C PHE A 75 5.54 -1.37 -3.95
N ASP A 76 6.28 -1.45 -2.85
CA ASP A 76 6.21 -2.59 -1.92
C ASP A 76 4.79 -2.74 -1.33
N ALA A 77 4.15 -1.63 -0.92
CA ALA A 77 2.77 -1.65 -0.42
C ALA A 77 1.76 -2.16 -1.48
N GLY A 78 1.97 -1.83 -2.76
CA GLY A 78 1.20 -2.37 -3.88
C GLY A 78 1.33 -3.88 -4.02
N GLY A 79 2.57 -4.38 -3.94
CA GLY A 79 2.87 -5.80 -3.99
C GLY A 79 2.28 -6.57 -2.81
N ASP A 80 2.43 -6.04 -1.60
CA ASP A 80 1.87 -6.63 -0.38
C ASP A 80 0.34 -6.66 -0.42
N ALA A 81 -0.31 -5.58 -0.90
CA ALA A 81 -1.75 -5.55 -1.07
C ALA A 81 -2.23 -6.68 -2.00
N ARG A 82 -1.55 -6.89 -3.14
CA ARG A 82 -1.88 -7.99 -4.06
C ARG A 82 -1.65 -9.36 -3.43
N ALA A 83 -0.53 -9.56 -2.73
CA ALA A 83 -0.20 -10.82 -2.06
C ALA A 83 -1.25 -11.19 -1.01
N ASN A 84 -1.86 -10.18 -0.40
CA ASN A 84 -2.90 -10.31 0.61
C ASN A 84 -4.33 -10.27 0.05
N GLY A 85 -4.52 -10.32 -1.28
CA GLY A 85 -5.83 -10.42 -1.91
C GLY A 85 -6.65 -9.12 -1.95
N VAL A 86 -6.01 -7.97 -1.76
CA VAL A 86 -6.65 -6.66 -1.97
C VAL A 86 -6.85 -6.43 -3.47
N PRO A 87 -8.08 -6.06 -3.91
CA PRO A 87 -8.34 -5.81 -5.33
C PRO A 87 -7.57 -4.59 -5.84
N PHE A 88 -7.30 -4.58 -7.14
CA PHE A 88 -6.72 -3.41 -7.80
C PHE A 88 -7.65 -2.19 -7.67
N ASP A 89 -7.04 -1.02 -7.48
CA ASP A 89 -7.76 0.25 -7.29
C ASP A 89 -7.08 1.36 -8.12
N ASP A 90 -7.81 1.88 -9.11
CA ASP A 90 -7.36 2.95 -10.00
C ASP A 90 -7.08 4.28 -9.27
N GLY A 91 -7.69 4.46 -8.08
CA GLY A 91 -7.52 5.64 -7.24
C GLY A 91 -6.18 5.71 -6.50
N ARG A 92 -5.38 4.64 -6.55
CA ARG A 92 -4.07 4.56 -5.89
C ARG A 92 -2.98 5.30 -6.67
N THR A 93 -1.90 5.64 -5.97
CA THR A 93 -0.70 6.23 -6.59
C THR A 93 -0.10 5.32 -7.67
N GLN A 94 0.63 5.92 -8.61
CA GLN A 94 1.18 5.18 -9.75
C GLN A 94 2.11 4.03 -9.32
N PRO A 95 3.02 4.21 -8.35
CA PRO A 95 3.91 3.12 -7.94
C PRO A 95 3.22 2.02 -7.14
N TRP A 96 2.17 2.34 -6.37
CA TRP A 96 1.32 1.30 -5.79
C TRP A 96 0.72 0.41 -6.88
N LYS A 97 0.20 1.01 -7.96
CA LYS A 97 -0.37 0.26 -9.08
C LYS A 97 0.68 -0.60 -9.78
N GLU A 98 1.88 -0.09 -9.97
CA GLU A 98 3.01 -0.82 -10.56
C GLU A 98 3.44 -2.01 -9.69
N GLY A 99 3.54 -1.82 -8.37
CA GLY A 99 3.84 -2.88 -7.41
C GLY A 99 2.78 -3.98 -7.39
N TRP A 100 1.50 -3.59 -7.40
CA TRP A 100 0.38 -4.53 -7.46
C TRP A 100 0.42 -5.37 -8.74
N ILE A 101 0.62 -4.73 -9.90
CA ILE A 101 0.71 -5.40 -11.21
C ILE A 101 1.92 -6.34 -11.25
N SER A 102 3.07 -5.89 -10.72
CA SER A 102 4.27 -6.73 -10.66
C SER A 102 4.04 -8.00 -9.84
N ALA A 103 3.40 -7.88 -8.67
CA ALA A 103 3.04 -9.02 -7.85
C ALA A 103 2.02 -9.94 -8.55
N ASP A 104 1.03 -9.38 -9.26
CA ASP A 104 0.03 -10.18 -9.99
C ASP A 104 0.65 -10.99 -11.13
N ILE A 105 1.56 -10.38 -11.91
CA ILE A 105 2.33 -11.05 -12.95
C ILE A 105 3.15 -12.20 -12.35
N ASN A 106 3.84 -11.96 -11.24
CA ASN A 106 4.67 -12.97 -10.59
C ASN A 106 3.84 -14.14 -10.05
N VAL A 107 2.64 -13.88 -9.52
CA VAL A 107 1.67 -14.94 -9.14
C VAL A 107 1.21 -15.72 -10.37
N GLY A 108 0.94 -15.04 -11.49
CA GLY A 108 0.55 -15.66 -12.76
C GLY A 108 1.65 -16.55 -13.36
N LEU A 109 2.92 -16.16 -13.24
CA LEU A 109 4.07 -16.96 -13.69
C LEU A 109 4.27 -18.23 -12.84
N ALA A 110 4.09 -18.13 -11.52
CA ALA A 110 4.16 -19.28 -10.62
C ALA A 110 3.05 -20.32 -10.86
N GLY A 111 1.92 -19.92 -11.44
CA GLY A 111 0.81 -20.81 -11.81
C GLY A 111 0.93 -21.49 -13.18
N ILE A 112 1.98 -21.19 -13.97
CA ILE A 112 2.23 -21.77 -15.31
C ILE A 112 3.26 -22.91 -15.23
N GLU A 113 3.96 -23.08 -14.11
CA GLU A 113 4.97 -24.14 -13.91
C GLU A 113 4.40 -25.50 -13.44
N ASP A 114 3.10 -25.74 -13.55
CA ASP A 114 2.44 -27.05 -13.26
C ASP A 114 1.89 -27.75 -14.53
#